data_AF-P86521-F1
#
_entry.id   AF-P86521-F1
#
_cell.length_a   1.000
_cell.length_b   1.000
_cell.length_c   1.000
_cell.angle_alpha   90.00
_cell.angle_beta   90.00
_cell.angle_gamma   90.00
#
_symmetry.space_group_name_H-M   'P 1'
#
loop_
_entity.id
_entity.type
_entity.pdbx_description
1 polymer ?
#
loop_
_entity_poly.entity_id
_entity_poly.type
_entity_poly.pdbx_seq_one_letter_code
_entity_poly.pdbx_strand_id
1 'polypeptide(L)' 'AQKCGEQGRGAKCPNCLCCGRYGFCGSTPDYCGVGCQSQCRGCR' A
#
# COMPACT_ATOMS: atom_id res chain seq x y z
N ALA A 1 6.90 -2.20 -9.18
CA ALA A 1 6.03 -1.86 -8.02
C ALA A 1 6.02 -0.35 -7.84
N GLN A 2 4.84 0.25 -7.69
CA GLN A 2 4.69 1.70 -7.50
C GLN A 2 4.97 2.09 -6.05
N LYS A 3 5.63 3.24 -5.84
CA LYS A 3 5.86 3.77 -4.49
C LYS A 3 4.60 4.43 -3.92
N CYS A 4 4.41 4.30 -2.62
CA CYS A 4 3.26 4.82 -1.90
C CYS A 4 3.65 5.15 -0.45
N GLY A 5 2.72 5.76 0.29
CA GLY A 5 2.92 6.07 1.70
C GLY A 5 4.07 7.06 1.90
N GLU A 6 4.80 6.93 3.01
CA GLU A 6 5.91 7.83 3.36
C GLU A 6 6.99 7.84 2.25
N GLN A 7 7.31 6.67 1.69
CA GLN A 7 8.29 6.53 0.59
C GLN A 7 7.77 7.10 -0.74
N GLY A 8 6.45 7.27 -0.86
CA GLY A 8 5.77 7.90 -1.98
C GLY A 8 5.33 9.34 -1.70
N ARG A 9 5.82 10.00 -0.64
CA ARG A 9 5.39 11.36 -0.22
C ARG A 9 3.87 11.46 0.02
N GLY A 10 3.29 10.44 0.65
CA GLY A 10 1.86 10.32 0.90
C GLY A 10 1.05 9.81 -0.28
N ALA A 11 1.70 9.39 -1.39
CA ALA A 11 1.00 8.84 -2.54
C ALA A 11 0.19 7.59 -2.17
N LYS A 12 -1.04 7.51 -2.67
CA LYS A 12 -1.86 6.30 -2.61
C LYS A 12 -1.56 5.40 -3.80
N CYS A 13 -1.74 4.11 -3.60
CA CYS A 13 -1.62 3.15 -4.70
C CYS A 13 -2.82 3.23 -5.64
N PRO A 14 -2.62 2.97 -6.94
CA PRO A 14 -3.71 2.85 -7.90
C PRO A 14 -4.51 1.56 -7.65
N ASN A 15 -5.71 1.46 -8.24
CA ASN A 15 -6.59 0.28 -8.19
C ASN A 15 -6.91 -0.21 -6.76
N CYS A 16 -6.97 0.73 -5.81
CA CYS A 16 -7.05 0.48 -4.38
C CYS A 16 -6.06 -0.60 -3.86
N LEU A 17 -4.87 -0.72 -4.44
CA LEU A 17 -3.86 -1.64 -3.91
C LEU A 17 -3.43 -1.19 -2.51
N CYS A 18 -3.08 -2.15 -1.67
CA CYS A 18 -2.53 -1.87 -0.35
C CYS A 18 -1.12 -1.28 -0.49
N CYS A 19 -0.83 -0.28 0.34
CA CYS A 19 0.50 0.25 0.48
C CYS A 19 1.22 -0.47 1.62
N GLY A 20 2.15 -1.36 1.29
CA GLY A 20 2.90 -2.14 2.28
C GLY A 20 3.84 -1.30 3.13
N ARG A 21 4.41 -1.94 4.16
CA ARG A 21 5.32 -1.29 5.14
C ARG A 21 6.50 -0.57 4.50
N TYR A 22 7.02 -1.10 3.39
CA TYR A 22 8.16 -0.54 2.68
C TYR A 22 7.78 0.50 1.62
N GLY A 23 6.52 0.92 1.57
CA GLY A 23 6.03 1.93 0.63
C GLY A 23 5.87 1.42 -0.79
N PHE A 24 5.44 0.16 -0.94
CA PHE A 24 5.17 -0.43 -2.24
C PHE A 24 3.72 -0.91 -2.34
N CYS A 25 3.16 -0.77 -3.53
CA CYS A 25 1.80 -1.18 -3.83
C CYS A 25 1.68 -2.67 -4.16
N GLY A 26 0.71 -3.35 -3.54
CA GLY A 26 0.35 -4.74 -3.83
C GLY A 26 -0.96 -5.16 -3.17
N SER A 27 -1.42 -6.39 -3.45
CA SER A 27 -2.69 -6.94 -2.94
C SER A 27 -2.51 -8.18 -2.07
N THR A 28 -1.29 -8.64 -1.85
CA THR A 28 -1.00 -9.80 -1.00
C THR A 28 -0.96 -9.40 0.49
N PRO A 29 -1.06 -10.37 1.42
CA PRO A 29 -0.98 -10.11 2.85
C PRO A 29 0.29 -9.36 3.31
N ASP A 30 1.42 -9.51 2.61
CA ASP A 30 2.64 -8.72 2.89
C ASP A 30 2.45 -7.21 2.70
N TYR A 31 1.56 -6.80 1.79
CA TYR A 31 1.25 -5.38 1.54
C TYR A 31 0.05 -4.90 2.35
N CYS A 32 -0.97 -5.75 2.53
CA CYS A 32 -2.23 -5.40 3.20
C CYS A 32 -2.23 -5.66 4.71
N GLY A 33 -1.29 -6.47 5.19
CA GLY A 33 -1.22 -6.93 6.57
C GLY A 33 -0.52 -5.96 7.51
N VAL A 34 0.23 -6.51 8.46
CA VAL A 34 0.89 -5.74 9.51
C VAL A 34 1.91 -4.76 8.91
N GLY A 35 1.78 -3.49 9.26
CA GLY A 35 2.64 -2.43 8.77
C GLY A 35 2.17 -1.79 7.46
N CYS A 36 1.01 -2.18 6.92
CA CYS A 36 0.41 -1.44 5.82
C CYS A 36 0.21 0.05 6.19
N GLN A 37 0.63 0.94 5.28
CA GLN A 37 0.59 2.39 5.46
C GLN A 37 -0.71 3.03 4.96
N SER A 38 -1.31 2.51 3.89
CA SER A 38 -2.58 3.02 3.34
C SER A 38 -3.30 1.97 2.50
N GLN A 39 -4.61 2.13 2.33
CA GLN A 39 -5.46 1.21 1.55
C GLN A 39 -5.36 -0.26 1.99
N CYS A 40 -5.15 -0.50 3.29
CA CYS A 40 -4.92 -1.84 3.85
C CYS A 40 -6.10 -2.81 3.71
N ARG A 41 -7.28 -2.29 3.36
CA ARG A 41 -8.48 -3.07 3.10
C ARG A 41 -8.74 -3.32 1.61
N GLY A 42 -7.86 -2.86 0.72
CA GLY A 42 -8.06 -2.94 -0.72
C GLY A 42 -9.20 -2.04 -1.22
N CYS A 43 -9.77 -2.37 -2.38
CA CYS A 43 -11.08 -1.85 -2.80
C CYS A 43 -12.14 -2.67 -2.04
N ARG A 44 -12.55 -2.21 -0.87
CA ARG A 44 -13.72 -2.73 -0.15
C ARG A 44 -14.64 -1.59 0.23
#